data_AF-A0A8S3J3I4-F1
#
_entry.id   AF-A0A8S3J3I4-F1
#
_cell.length_a   1.000
_cell.length_b   1.000
_cell.length_c   1.000
_cell.angle_alpha   90.00
_cell.angle_beta   90.00
_cell.angle_gamma   90.00
#
_symmetry.space_group_name_H-M   'P 1'
#
loop_
_entity.id
_entity.type
_entity.pdbx_description
1 polymer ?
#
loop_
_entity_poly.entity_id
_entity_poly.type
_entity_poly.pdbx_seq_one_letter_code
_entity_poly.pdbx_strand_id
1 'polypeptide(L)'
;MLREGYEDIKRAYRDKEINSQRYTLLTENGRTEEILSSEIEVSDIIILQKNQRVPADILLLQTLDKSGTCFIRTDQLDGETDWKLRIAA
;
A
#
# COMPACT_ATOMS: atom_id res chain seq x y z
N MET A 1 -23.16 -16.54 -18.55
CA MET A 1 -21.92 -17.12 -19.12
C MET A 1 -21.08 -16.12 -19.91
N LEU A 2 -21.46 -15.62 -21.10
CA LEU A 2 -20.60 -14.68 -21.87
C LEU A 2 -20.32 -13.35 -21.13
N ARG A 3 -21.35 -12.77 -20.50
CA ARG A 3 -21.21 -11.53 -19.72
C ARG A 3 -20.36 -11.71 -18.47
N GLU A 4 -20.53 -12.83 -17.77
CA GLU A 4 -19.73 -13.19 -16.58
C GLU A 4 -18.25 -13.35 -16.96
N GLY A 5 -17.94 -14.06 -18.05
CA GLY A 5 -16.57 -14.20 -18.54
C GLY A 5 -15.91 -12.86 -18.91
N TYR A 6 -16.67 -11.92 -19.51
CA TYR A 6 -16.16 -10.57 -19.77
C TYR A 6 -15.89 -9.78 -18.48
N GLU A 7 -16.79 -9.87 -17.50
CA GLU A 7 -16.64 -9.20 -16.20
C GLU A 7 -15.43 -9.75 -15.43
N ASP A 8 -15.19 -11.06 -15.46
CA ASP A 8 -14.04 -11.70 -14.83
C ASP A 8 -12.71 -11.29 -15.48
N ILE A 9 -12.66 -11.23 -16.81
CA ILE A 9 -11.48 -10.73 -17.54
C ILE A 9 -11.19 -9.27 -17.11
N LYS A 10 -12.22 -8.42 -17.04
CA LYS A 10 -12.07 -7.02 -16.60
C LYS A 10 -11.62 -6.91 -15.14
N ARG A 11 -12.00 -7.84 -14.27
CA ARG A 11 -11.47 -7.91 -12.89
C ARG A 11 -10.00 -8.28 -12.90
N ALA A 12 -9.64 -9.35 -13.62
CA ALA A 12 -8.24 -9.80 -13.73
C ALA A 12 -7.29 -8.70 -14.25
N TYR A 13 -7.72 -7.90 -15.23
CA TYR A 13 -6.92 -6.76 -15.70
C TYR A 13 -6.71 -5.69 -14.63
N ARG A 14 -7.75 -5.35 -13.85
CA ARG A 14 -7.65 -4.37 -12.76
C ARG A 14 -6.79 -4.88 -11.61
N ASP A 15 -6.93 -6.15 -11.27
CA ASP A 15 -6.11 -6.77 -10.23
C ASP A 15 -4.64 -6.76 -10.64
N LYS A 16 -4.35 -7.08 -11.91
CA LYS A 16 -2.98 -7.00 -12.43
C LYS A 16 -2.40 -5.59 -12.35
N GLU A 17 -3.19 -4.57 -12.63
CA GLU A 17 -2.76 -3.17 -12.53
C GLU A 17 -2.42 -2.78 -11.09
N ILE A 18 -3.29 -3.13 -10.13
CA ILE A 18 -3.07 -2.89 -8.70
C ILE A 18 -1.83 -3.65 -8.19
N ASN A 19 -1.64 -4.88 -8.66
CA ASN A 19 -0.53 -5.76 -8.28
C ASN A 19 0.80 -5.39 -8.96
N SER A 20 0.78 -4.43 -9.88
CA SER A 20 1.98 -3.91 -10.57
C SER A 20 2.37 -2.51 -10.09
N GLN A 21 1.76 -2.02 -9.01
CA GLN A 21 2.13 -0.74 -8.41
C GLN A 21 3.54 -0.81 -7.80
N ARG A 22 4.33 0.26 -7.94
CA ARG A 22 5.71 0.30 -7.43
C ARG A 22 5.76 0.79 -5.99
N TYR A 23 6.62 0.15 -5.21
CA TYR A 23 6.90 0.48 -3.81
C TYR A 23 8.42 0.52 -3.58
N THR A 24 8.83 1.27 -2.58
CA THR A 24 10.24 1.38 -2.18
C THR A 24 10.49 0.45 -1.01
N LEU A 25 11.29 -0.59 -1.22
CA LEU A 25 11.77 -1.50 -0.20
C LEU A 25 13.03 -0.95 0.46
N LEU A 26 13.12 -1.03 1.78
CA LEU A 26 14.34 -0.80 2.56
C LEU A 26 15.03 -2.15 2.79
N THR A 27 16.13 -2.37 2.10
CA THR A 27 16.96 -3.56 2.24
C THR A 27 17.70 -3.59 3.57
N GLU A 28 18.10 -4.79 4.02
CA GLU A 28 18.89 -4.99 5.26
C GLU A 28 20.20 -4.19 5.28
N ASN A 29 20.76 -3.90 4.10
CA ASN A 29 22.00 -3.12 3.94
C ASN A 29 21.77 -1.60 4.02
N GLY A 30 20.55 -1.15 4.32
CA GLY A 30 20.17 0.27 4.39
C GLY A 30 20.02 0.93 3.01
N ARG A 31 20.00 0.15 1.92
CA ARG A 31 19.71 0.66 0.57
C ARG A 31 18.24 0.57 0.26
N THR A 32 17.79 1.39 -0.68
CA THR A 32 16.40 1.37 -1.17
C THR A 32 16.33 0.75 -2.56
N GLU A 33 15.37 -0.14 -2.77
CA GLU A 33 15.10 -0.76 -4.07
C GLU A 33 13.63 -0.56 -4.45
N GLU A 34 13.32 -0.55 -5.75
CA GLU A 34 11.94 -0.51 -6.23
C GLU A 34 11.44 -1.92 -6.52
N ILE A 35 10.32 -2.29 -5.91
CA ILE A 35 9.65 -3.58 -6.10
C ILE A 35 8.19 -3.37 -6.50
N LEU A 36 7.57 -4.38 -7.10
CA LEU A 36 6.13 -4.39 -7.34
C LEU A 36 5.36 -4.74 -6.07
N SER A 37 4.11 -4.28 -5.95
CA SER A 37 3.24 -4.65 -4.83
C SER A 37 3.01 -6.15 -4.72
N SER A 38 3.06 -6.88 -5.83
CA SER A 38 2.98 -8.34 -5.86
C SER A 38 4.24 -9.07 -5.35
N GLU A 39 5.35 -8.36 -5.18
CA GLU A 39 6.63 -8.91 -4.72
C GLU A 39 6.89 -8.64 -3.22
N ILE A 40 6.02 -7.88 -2.54
CA ILE A 40 6.15 -7.57 -1.11
C ILE A 40 5.89 -8.83 -0.28
N GLU A 41 6.84 -9.18 0.59
CA GLU A 41 6.75 -10.32 1.50
C GLU A 41 6.61 -9.89 2.97
N VAL A 42 6.22 -10.84 3.83
CA VAL A 42 6.16 -10.60 5.28
C VAL A 42 7.59 -10.34 5.79
N SER A 43 7.73 -9.33 6.65
CA SER A 43 9.00 -8.82 7.19
C SER A 43 9.71 -7.77 6.31
N ASP A 44 9.15 -7.43 5.15
CA ASP A 44 9.66 -6.30 4.37
C ASP A 44 9.38 -4.97 5.05
N ILE A 45 10.40 -4.10 5.06
CA ILE A 45 10.25 -2.71 5.48
C ILE A 45 10.10 -1.86 4.23
N ILE A 46 8.93 -1.27 4.05
CA ILE A 46 8.65 -0.40 2.91
C ILE A 46 8.59 1.07 3.33
N ILE A 47 9.04 1.95 2.43
CA ILE A 47 8.94 3.40 2.58
C ILE A 47 7.77 3.88 1.73
N LEU A 48 6.77 4.47 2.40
CA LEU A 48 5.58 5.02 1.74
C LEU A 48 5.70 6.53 1.59
N GLN A 49 5.28 7.03 0.43
CA GLN A 49 5.17 8.45 0.13
C GLN A 49 3.78 8.99 0.44
N LYS A 50 3.67 10.31 0.57
CA LYS A 50 2.37 10.98 0.74
C LYS A 50 1.44 10.64 -0.43
N ASN A 51 0.17 10.37 -0.11
CA ASN A 51 -0.88 9.98 -1.08
C ASN A 51 -0.64 8.64 -1.78
N GLN A 52 0.27 7.81 -1.28
CA GLN A 52 0.44 6.45 -1.75
C GLN A 52 -0.55 5.51 -1.04
N ARG A 53 -1.05 4.50 -1.77
CA ARG A 53 -1.89 3.45 -1.19
C ARG A 53 -1.04 2.58 -0.27
N VAL A 54 -1.64 2.06 0.79
CA VAL A 54 -1.00 1.05 1.64
C VAL A 54 -1.23 -0.32 0.99
N PRO A 55 -0.18 -1.11 0.68
CA PRO A 55 -0.31 -2.33 -0.13
C PRO A 55 -0.82 -3.54 0.65
N ALA A 56 -0.63 -3.55 1.97
CA ALA A 56 -0.99 -4.65 2.87
C ALA A 56 -1.27 -4.10 4.28
N ASP A 57 -1.61 -4.99 5.23
CA ASP A 57 -1.63 -4.61 6.64
C ASP A 57 -0.20 -4.40 7.14
N ILE A 58 0.08 -3.21 7.68
CA ILE A 58 1.44 -2.80 8.08
C ILE A 58 1.49 -2.28 9.51
N LEU A 59 2.68 -2.28 10.09
CA LEU A 59 3.01 -1.56 11.31
C LEU A 59 3.74 -0.26 10.96
N LEU A 60 3.26 0.87 11.47
CA LEU A 60 3.91 2.18 11.29
C LEU A 60 5.11 2.30 12.24
N LEU A 61 6.32 2.20 11.70
CA LEU A 61 7.57 2.27 12.47
C LEU A 61 8.09 3.71 12.65
N GLN A 62 8.06 4.50 11.58
CA GLN A 62 8.59 5.86 11.60
C GLN A 62 7.82 6.75 10.62
N THR A 63 7.78 8.04 10.93
CA THR A 63 7.27 9.09 10.05
C THR A 63 8.25 10.26 10.03
N LEU A 64 8.22 11.04 8.96
CA LEU A 64 9.01 12.27 8.82
C LEU A 64 8.41 13.45 9.61
N ASP A 65 7.16 13.32 10.07
CA ASP A 65 6.54 14.32 10.93
C ASP A 65 7.24 14.37 12.30
N LYS A 66 7.60 15.56 12.76
CA LYS A 66 8.34 15.77 14.02
C LYS A 66 7.56 15.31 15.25
N SER A 67 6.23 15.26 15.15
CA SER A 67 5.35 14.81 16.23
C SER A 67 5.16 13.29 16.24
N GLY A 68 5.78 12.56 15.30
CA GLY A 68 5.59 11.12 15.15
C GLY A 68 4.21 10.76 14.58
N THR A 69 3.49 11.72 13.99
CA THR A 69 2.12 11.52 13.51
C THR A 69 2.02 11.23 12.01
N CYS A 70 1.03 10.45 11.63
CA CYS A 70 0.66 10.16 10.25
C CYS A 70 -0.87 10.15 10.13
N PHE A 71 -1.39 10.68 9.02
CA PHE A 71 -2.82 10.63 8.74
C PHE A 71 -3.09 9.62 7.63
N ILE A 72 -4.04 8.73 7.87
CA ILE A 72 -4.48 7.74 6.89
C ILE A 72 -5.97 7.91 6.62
N ARG A 73 -6.43 7.46 5.45
CA ARG A 73 -7.84 7.39 5.10
C ARG A 73 -8.19 5.95 4.74
N THR A 74 -9.40 5.52 5.10
CA THR A 74 -9.88 4.15 4.90
C THR A 74 -11.07 4.08 3.94
N ASP A 75 -11.29 5.12 3.13
CA ASP A 75 -12.40 5.24 2.19
C ASP A 75 -12.55 4.05 1.23
N GLN A 76 -11.45 3.37 0.91
CA GLN A 76 -11.46 2.17 0.07
C GLN A 76 -11.80 0.87 0.82
N LEU A 77 -11.82 0.88 2.15
CA LEU A 77 -12.12 -0.27 3.01
C LEU A 77 -13.51 -0.17 3.64
N ASP A 78 -13.83 0.97 4.26
CA ASP A 78 -15.09 1.19 5.01
C ASP A 78 -15.95 2.32 4.43
N GLY A 79 -15.44 3.08 3.46
CA GLY A 79 -16.15 4.23 2.88
C GLY A 79 -16.04 5.52 3.69
N GLU A 80 -15.27 5.53 4.80
CA GLU A 80 -15.07 6.72 5.62
C GLU A 80 -14.07 7.68 4.96
N THR A 81 -14.49 8.94 4.77
CA THR A 81 -13.66 9.98 4.15
C THR A 81 -12.81 10.76 5.14
N ASP A 82 -13.03 10.57 6.44
CA ASP A 82 -12.32 11.26 7.50
C ASP A 82 -10.88 10.77 7.63
N TRP A 83 -10.00 11.69 8.00
CA TRP A 83 -8.61 11.36 8.28
C TRP A 83 -8.46 10.77 9.67
N LYS A 84 -7.86 9.58 9.74
CA LYS A 84 -7.55 8.90 10.99
C LYS A 84 -6.10 9.16 11.37
N LEU A 85 -5.89 9.69 12.57
CA LEU A 85 -4.55 9.90 13.13
C LEU A 85 -3.93 8.56 13.56
N ARG A 86 -2.68 8.35 13.17
CA ARG A 86 -1.81 7.26 13.64
C ARG A 86 -0.52 7.86 14.20
N ILE A 87 0.02 7.22 15.22
CA ILE A 87 1.28 7.59 15.85
C ILE A 87 2.24 6.43 15.61
N ALA A 88 3.46 6.73 15.16
CA ALA A 88 4.50 5.73 15.00
C ALA A 88 4.87 5.12 16.35
N ALA A 89 5.13 3.81 16.36
CA ALA A 89 5.47 3.05 17.56
C ALA A 89 6.88 3.36 18.09
#